data_AF-A0A7J5AB76-F1
#
_entry.id   AF-A0A7J5AB76-F1
#
_cell.length_a   1.000
_cell.length_b   1.000
_cell.length_c   1.000
_cell.angle_alpha   90.00
_cell.angle_beta   90.00
_cell.angle_gamma   90.00
#
_symmetry.space_group_name_H-M   'P 1'
#
loop_
_entity.id
_entity.type
_entity.pdbx_description
1 polymer ?
#
loop_
_entity_poly.entity_id
_entity_poly.type
_entity_poly.pdbx_seq_one_letter_code
_entity_poly.pdbx_strand_id
1 'polypeptide(L)'
;MQTAPFVELLAVPSALAKNPLFDIIVENKITIQNYCNALIAKILELRQSQFPAFIDYQFNQVKNPEIWICKLEKLLANNEAFFSSKTAMSRYNKLYFLIEKKRTELQSLRVIDTKLKATKRQINADTDDRYFSFFEAKSYINSLDNFNDKIIYLMDEIFEYNQADIVSLNNKLQPYDKQCNQLIEQLQIMRKVKNDFEKENQEKKATENSSNIPFQKIKLNGPTNIITNAFKQMMVDVKPNGKPYIQGKIKDISQIICLIFDDEKGEPLSQATVQTYLSPNRTDKDPNNDIKVRF
;
A
#
# COMPACT_ATOMS: atom_id res chain seq x y z
N MET A 1 17.59 -2.15 39.37
CA MET A 1 16.43 -1.99 38.47
C MET A 1 15.60 -3.26 38.57
N GLN A 2 14.30 -3.14 38.84
CA GLN A 2 13.40 -4.28 38.99
C GLN A 2 12.91 -4.78 37.63
N THR A 3 12.62 -6.07 37.50
CA THR A 3 12.18 -6.68 36.23
C THR A 3 10.66 -6.89 36.19
N ALA A 4 10.14 -7.15 35.00
CA ALA A 4 8.81 -7.70 34.81
C ALA A 4 8.91 -9.03 34.04
N PRO A 5 8.03 -10.01 34.31
CA PRO A 5 8.10 -11.31 33.65
C PRO A 5 7.50 -11.24 32.24
N PHE A 6 8.29 -10.75 31.28
CA PHE A 6 7.95 -10.79 29.86
C PHE A 6 7.98 -12.24 29.35
N VAL A 7 6.92 -12.62 28.62
CA VAL A 7 6.81 -13.95 28.00
C VAL A 7 7.57 -14.00 26.67
N GLU A 8 7.58 -12.88 25.94
CA GLU A 8 8.29 -12.70 24.67
C GLU A 8 9.36 -11.61 24.85
N LEU A 9 10.61 -11.93 24.50
CA LEU A 9 11.77 -11.03 24.63
C LEU A 9 12.22 -10.59 23.24
N LEU A 10 11.70 -9.46 22.76
CA LEU A 10 11.99 -8.91 21.41
C LEU A 10 13.40 -8.26 21.30
N ALA A 11 14.40 -8.81 21.98
CA ALA A 11 15.77 -8.31 21.89
C ALA A 11 16.53 -8.95 20.73
N VAL A 12 17.37 -8.14 20.07
CA VAL A 12 18.25 -8.59 18.99
C VAL A 12 19.70 -8.14 19.26
N PRO A 13 20.72 -8.89 18.82
CA PRO A 13 22.10 -8.39 18.79
C PRO A 13 22.23 -7.22 17.80
N SER A 14 23.15 -6.28 18.03
CA SER A 14 23.31 -5.11 17.13
C SER A 14 23.58 -5.50 15.68
N ALA A 15 24.24 -6.63 15.43
CA ALA A 15 24.51 -7.13 14.08
C ALA A 15 23.25 -7.54 13.29
N LEU A 16 22.13 -7.80 13.99
CA LEU A 16 20.87 -8.25 13.40
C LEU A 16 19.76 -7.19 13.50
N ALA A 17 20.10 -5.97 13.93
CA ALA A 17 19.15 -4.88 14.06
C ALA A 17 18.63 -4.45 12.67
N LYS A 18 17.32 -4.52 12.48
CA LYS A 18 16.63 -4.10 11.25
C LYS A 18 16.10 -2.68 11.37
N ASN A 19 15.77 -2.25 12.58
CA ASN A 19 15.36 -0.90 12.91
C ASN A 19 16.13 -0.43 14.15
N PRO A 20 17.38 0.04 14.00
CA PRO A 20 18.24 0.45 15.13
C PRO A 20 17.61 1.52 16.05
N LEU A 21 16.64 2.28 15.53
CA LEU A 21 15.92 3.30 16.29
C LEU A 21 15.00 2.68 17.36
N PHE A 22 14.34 1.56 17.06
CA PHE A 22 13.33 0.95 17.93
C PHE A 22 13.67 -0.47 18.40
N ASP A 23 14.69 -1.11 17.81
CA ASP A 23 15.16 -2.42 18.23
C ASP A 23 15.74 -2.36 19.66
N ILE A 24 15.40 -3.37 20.46
CA ILE A 24 15.94 -3.54 21.80
C ILE A 24 17.23 -4.34 21.67
N ILE A 25 18.36 -3.67 21.86
CA ILE A 25 19.66 -4.29 21.63
C ILE A 25 20.18 -4.97 22.90
N VAL A 26 20.52 -6.24 22.79
CA VAL A 26 21.20 -7.01 23.86
C VAL A 26 22.32 -7.82 23.23
N GLU A 27 23.57 -7.45 23.51
CA GLU A 27 24.78 -8.10 22.96
C GLU A 27 25.09 -9.46 23.63
N ASN A 28 24.71 -9.60 24.89
CA ASN A 28 24.95 -10.80 25.69
C ASN A 28 23.77 -11.78 25.60
N LYS A 29 23.82 -12.88 26.37
CA LYS A 29 22.67 -13.79 26.52
C LYS A 29 21.40 -13.00 26.88
N ILE A 30 20.36 -13.19 26.08
CA ILE A 30 19.04 -12.61 26.32
C ILE A 30 18.47 -13.27 27.59
N THR A 31 18.38 -12.47 28.65
CA THR A 31 17.74 -12.83 29.92
C THR A 31 16.66 -11.80 30.21
N ILE A 32 15.69 -12.14 31.06
CA ILE A 32 14.64 -11.20 31.48
C ILE A 32 15.24 -9.92 32.07
N GLN A 33 16.32 -10.05 32.87
CA GLN A 33 17.01 -8.91 33.45
C GLN A 33 17.63 -8.01 32.37
N ASN A 34 18.39 -8.59 31.44
CA ASN A 34 19.06 -7.82 30.39
C ASN A 34 18.04 -7.17 29.44
N TYR A 35 16.97 -7.88 29.12
CA TYR A 35 15.86 -7.35 28.31
C TYR A 35 15.19 -6.15 28.98
N CYS A 36 14.79 -6.29 30.26
CA CYS A 36 14.16 -5.18 30.99
C CYS A 36 15.10 -3.97 31.08
N ASN A 37 16.41 -4.21 31.28
CA ASN A 37 17.41 -3.15 31.38
C ASN A 37 17.52 -2.40 30.04
N ALA A 38 17.64 -3.15 28.94
CA ALA A 38 17.72 -2.60 27.59
C ALA A 38 16.44 -1.86 27.18
N LEU A 39 15.27 -2.38 27.55
CA LEU A 39 13.97 -1.74 27.27
C LEU A 39 13.83 -0.39 27.98
N ILE A 40 14.17 -0.32 29.28
CA ILE A 40 14.16 0.95 30.02
C ILE A 40 15.20 1.93 29.45
N ALA A 41 16.41 1.45 29.14
CA ALA A 41 17.44 2.29 28.53
C ALA A 41 16.98 2.88 27.19
N LYS A 42 16.36 2.06 26.32
CA LYS A 42 15.81 2.52 25.04
C LYS A 42 14.70 3.55 25.25
N ILE A 43 13.80 3.33 26.20
CA ILE A 43 12.74 4.30 26.54
C ILE A 43 13.31 5.64 27.02
N LEU A 44 14.42 5.62 27.76
CA LEU A 44 15.09 6.84 28.22
C LEU A 44 15.84 7.56 27.09
N GLU A 45 16.41 6.82 26.15
CA GLU A 45 17.09 7.35 24.95
C GLU A 45 16.13 8.06 23.99
N LEU A 46 14.92 7.50 23.79
CA LEU A 46 13.96 8.01 22.82
C LEU A 46 13.44 9.42 23.16
N ARG A 47 13.07 10.22 22.15
CA ARG A 47 12.31 11.46 22.38
C ARG A 47 10.84 11.14 22.66
N GLN A 48 10.16 11.97 23.44
CA GLN A 48 8.74 11.76 23.76
C GLN A 48 7.83 11.68 22.52
N SER A 49 8.20 12.35 21.42
CA SER A 49 7.47 12.27 20.14
C SER A 49 7.57 10.89 19.48
N GLN A 50 8.59 10.09 19.84
CA GLN A 50 8.86 8.78 19.26
C GLN A 50 8.18 7.64 20.03
N PHE A 51 7.67 7.88 21.23
CA PHE A 51 7.01 6.86 22.04
C PHE A 51 5.84 6.15 21.34
N PRO A 52 4.93 6.84 20.62
CA PRO A 52 3.84 6.15 19.93
C PRO A 52 4.37 5.15 18.89
N ALA A 53 5.27 5.59 18.02
CA ALA A 53 5.86 4.74 16.98
C ALA A 53 6.69 3.58 17.54
N PHE A 54 7.40 3.81 18.66
CA PHE A 54 8.14 2.76 19.35
C PHE A 54 7.20 1.69 19.93
N ILE A 55 6.13 2.10 20.61
CA ILE A 55 5.14 1.17 21.16
C ILE A 55 4.48 0.40 20.02
N ASP A 56 4.03 1.07 18.96
CA ASP A 56 3.45 0.42 17.77
C ASP A 56 4.41 -0.63 17.17
N TYR A 57 5.68 -0.28 17.04
CA TYR A 57 6.70 -1.16 16.48
C TYR A 57 6.90 -2.44 17.30
N GLN A 58 6.99 -2.33 18.63
CA GLN A 58 7.14 -3.49 19.52
C GLN A 58 5.84 -4.30 19.58
N PHE A 59 4.70 -3.63 19.63
CA PHE A 59 3.37 -4.21 19.71
C PHE A 59 3.03 -5.07 18.50
N ASN A 60 3.47 -4.68 17.30
CA ASN A 60 3.23 -5.43 16.07
C ASN A 60 4.16 -6.64 15.88
N GLN A 61 5.18 -6.82 16.72
CA GLN A 61 6.13 -7.92 16.62
C GLN A 61 5.86 -9.06 17.60
N VAL A 62 5.19 -8.78 18.72
CA VAL A 62 4.82 -9.82 19.69
C VAL A 62 3.61 -10.62 19.23
N LYS A 63 3.60 -11.92 19.54
CA LYS A 63 2.45 -12.79 19.28
C LYS A 63 1.26 -12.44 20.17
N ASN A 64 1.51 -11.99 21.41
CA ASN A 64 0.46 -11.52 22.31
C ASN A 64 0.68 -10.07 22.78
N PRO A 65 0.16 -9.08 22.00
CA PRO A 65 0.33 -7.66 22.30
C PRO A 65 -0.29 -7.20 23.62
N GLU A 66 -1.42 -7.78 24.03
CA GLU A 66 -2.10 -7.45 25.29
C GLU A 66 -1.26 -7.87 26.50
N ILE A 67 -0.67 -9.07 26.46
CA ILE A 67 0.22 -9.52 27.54
C ILE A 67 1.46 -8.62 27.58
N TRP A 68 2.07 -8.33 26.44
CA TRP A 68 3.29 -7.52 26.39
C TRP A 68 3.07 -6.12 26.95
N ILE A 69 1.97 -5.44 26.59
CA ILE A 69 1.69 -4.08 27.08
C ILE A 69 1.41 -4.04 28.59
N CYS A 70 0.78 -5.08 29.14
CA CYS A 70 0.63 -5.23 30.59
C CYS A 70 1.98 -5.45 31.30
N LYS A 71 2.93 -6.17 30.68
CA LYS A 71 4.27 -6.33 31.25
C LYS A 71 5.09 -5.04 31.15
N LEU A 72 4.92 -4.25 30.09
CA LEU A 72 5.53 -2.93 29.97
C LEU A 72 5.06 -2.00 31.09
N GLU A 73 3.75 -1.90 31.32
CA GLU A 73 3.20 -1.11 32.43
C GLU A 73 3.76 -1.55 33.77
N LYS A 74 3.80 -2.87 34.04
CA LYS A 74 4.37 -3.41 35.28
C LYS A 74 5.86 -3.07 35.42
N LEU A 75 6.63 -3.11 34.33
CA LEU A 75 8.04 -2.73 34.35
C LEU A 75 8.22 -1.24 34.68
N LEU A 76 7.36 -0.37 34.13
CA LEU A 76 7.37 1.06 34.44
C LEU A 76 7.02 1.31 35.90
N ALA A 77 5.94 0.69 36.41
CA ALA A 77 5.51 0.79 37.81
C ALA A 77 6.62 0.37 38.79
N ASN A 78 7.23 -0.80 38.55
CA ASN A 78 8.31 -1.34 39.38
C ASN A 78 9.56 -0.43 39.43
N ASN A 79 9.67 0.50 38.48
CA ASN A 79 10.81 1.41 38.37
C ASN A 79 10.38 2.89 38.41
N GLU A 80 9.20 3.21 38.93
CA GLU A 80 8.64 4.58 38.99
C GLU A 80 9.63 5.60 39.58
N ALA A 81 10.30 5.23 40.69
CA ALA A 81 11.28 6.09 41.36
C ALA A 81 12.43 6.56 40.44
N PHE A 82 12.78 5.79 39.40
CA PHE A 82 13.78 6.19 38.41
C PHE A 82 13.30 7.35 37.51
N PHE A 83 11.98 7.49 37.32
CA PHE A 83 11.38 8.55 36.52
C PHE A 83 11.04 9.79 37.36
N SER A 84 10.58 9.59 38.59
CA SER A 84 10.21 10.67 39.52
C SER A 84 11.41 11.52 39.96
N SER A 85 12.59 10.91 40.09
CA SER A 85 13.82 11.59 40.54
C SER A 85 14.52 12.43 39.46
N LYS A 86 14.13 12.34 38.19
CA LYS A 86 14.89 12.89 37.04
C LYS A 86 14.16 13.92 36.19
N THR A 87 13.12 14.60 36.69
CA THR A 87 12.23 15.48 35.88
C THR A 87 11.57 14.78 34.68
N ALA A 88 11.60 13.43 34.65
CA ALA A 88 11.09 12.60 33.56
C ALA A 88 9.60 12.23 33.75
N MET A 89 8.91 12.86 34.70
CA MET A 89 7.52 12.53 35.05
C MET A 89 6.55 12.75 33.88
N SER A 90 6.76 13.79 33.07
CA SER A 90 5.96 14.01 31.85
C SER A 90 6.11 12.87 30.84
N ARG A 91 7.32 12.29 30.74
CA ARG A 91 7.61 11.13 29.88
C ARG A 91 6.89 9.89 30.41
N TYR A 92 6.97 9.65 31.71
CA TYR A 92 6.31 8.55 32.40
C TYR A 92 4.80 8.59 32.20
N ASN A 93 4.17 9.75 32.46
CA ASN A 93 2.74 9.96 32.26
C ASN A 93 2.32 9.72 30.81
N LYS A 94 3.13 10.18 29.84
CA LYS A 94 2.86 9.94 28.43
C LYS A 94 2.90 8.46 28.07
N LEU A 95 3.83 7.68 28.63
CA LEU A 95 3.89 6.23 28.39
C LEU A 95 2.65 5.53 28.94
N TYR A 96 2.21 5.86 30.16
CA TYR A 96 0.97 5.33 30.74
C TYR A 96 -0.25 5.67 29.90
N PHE A 97 -0.37 6.93 29.45
CA PHE A 97 -1.43 7.34 28.54
C PHE A 97 -1.43 6.53 27.23
N LEU A 98 -0.25 6.30 26.63
CA LEU A 98 -0.14 5.51 25.41
C LEU A 98 -0.46 4.02 25.63
N ILE A 99 -0.09 3.46 26.77
CA ILE A 99 -0.47 2.09 27.16
C ILE A 99 -1.99 1.98 27.27
N GLU A 100 -2.64 2.93 27.95
CA GLU A 100 -4.09 2.92 28.09
C GLU A 100 -4.80 3.11 26.76
N LYS A 101 -4.32 4.04 25.93
CA LYS A 101 -4.83 4.25 24.56
C LYS A 101 -4.76 2.94 23.75
N LYS A 102 -3.65 2.20 23.83
CA LYS A 102 -3.48 0.92 23.14
C LYS A 102 -4.44 -0.16 23.65
N ARG A 103 -4.75 -0.18 24.94
CA ARG A 103 -5.79 -1.07 25.49
C ARG A 103 -7.17 -0.72 24.95
N THR A 104 -7.52 0.57 24.89
CA THR A 104 -8.78 1.01 24.29
C THR A 104 -8.86 0.61 22.81
N GLU A 105 -7.77 0.76 22.04
CA GLU A 105 -7.69 0.30 20.65
C GLU A 105 -7.92 -1.22 20.55
N LEU A 106 -7.26 -2.04 21.38
CA LEU A 106 -7.49 -3.50 21.44
C LEU A 106 -8.92 -3.88 21.81
N GLN A 107 -9.51 -3.19 22.79
CA GLN A 107 -10.90 -3.43 23.19
C GLN A 107 -11.87 -3.04 22.07
N SER A 108 -11.60 -1.95 21.34
CA SER A 108 -12.42 -1.55 20.19
C SER A 108 -12.36 -2.57 19.05
N LEU A 109 -11.19 -3.17 18.80
CA LEU A 109 -11.05 -4.29 17.85
C LEU A 109 -11.85 -5.52 18.31
N ARG A 110 -11.84 -5.85 19.61
CA ARG A 110 -12.66 -6.93 20.17
C ARG A 110 -14.16 -6.70 20.06
N VAL A 111 -14.61 -5.44 20.15
CA VAL A 111 -16.03 -5.08 19.96
C VAL A 111 -16.46 -5.27 18.51
N ILE A 112 -15.56 -5.05 17.55
CA ILE A 112 -15.79 -5.38 16.13
C ILE A 112 -15.85 -6.91 15.93
N ASP A 113 -15.06 -7.68 16.68
CA ASP A 113 -14.99 -9.16 16.60
C ASP A 113 -16.06 -9.93 17.40
N THR A 114 -16.93 -9.24 18.15
CA THR A 114 -18.13 -9.90 18.70
C THR A 114 -19.04 -10.28 17.53
N LYS A 115 -18.97 -11.55 17.09
CA LYS A 115 -19.89 -12.14 16.09
C LYS A 115 -21.30 -11.61 16.35
N LEU A 116 -21.81 -10.75 15.45
CA LEU A 116 -23.18 -10.25 15.47
C LEU A 116 -24.12 -11.46 15.52
N LYS A 117 -24.68 -11.76 16.69
CA LYS A 117 -25.67 -12.84 16.84
C LYS A 117 -27.02 -12.34 16.34
N ALA A 118 -27.69 -13.18 15.56
CA ALA A 118 -29.03 -12.94 15.09
C ALA A 118 -30.00 -12.88 16.27
N THR A 119 -30.90 -11.90 16.21
CA THR A 119 -32.12 -11.94 17.02
C THR A 119 -33.09 -12.98 16.46
N LYS A 120 -34.06 -13.46 17.25
CA LYS A 120 -35.09 -14.42 16.78
C LYS A 120 -35.82 -13.97 15.51
N ARG A 121 -35.93 -12.66 15.26
CA ARG A 121 -36.57 -12.10 14.05
C ARG A 121 -35.71 -12.23 12.79
N GLN A 122 -34.41 -12.46 12.95
CA GLN A 122 -33.40 -12.57 11.90
C GLN A 122 -32.97 -14.02 11.63
N ILE A 123 -33.54 -14.98 12.37
CA ILE A 123 -33.37 -16.41 12.11
C ILE A 123 -34.36 -16.81 11.02
N ASN A 124 -33.86 -17.42 9.95
CA ASN A 124 -34.65 -17.91 8.83
C ASN A 124 -35.29 -19.27 9.17
N ALA A 125 -34.52 -20.15 9.80
CA ALA A 125 -34.95 -21.49 10.18
C ALA A 125 -34.21 -21.99 11.42
N ASP A 126 -34.87 -22.81 12.22
CA ASP A 126 -34.29 -23.49 13.37
C ASP A 126 -34.35 -25.02 13.16
N THR A 127 -33.30 -25.71 13.59
CA THR A 127 -33.24 -27.16 13.81
C THR A 127 -33.05 -27.43 15.30
N ASP A 128 -33.00 -28.69 15.70
CA ASP A 128 -32.70 -29.05 17.09
C ASP A 128 -31.25 -28.69 17.50
N ASP A 129 -30.30 -28.78 16.56
CA ASP A 129 -28.86 -28.61 16.83
C ASP A 129 -28.30 -27.22 16.46
N ARG A 130 -28.92 -26.52 15.51
CA ARG A 130 -28.47 -25.21 15.02
C ARG A 130 -29.62 -24.37 14.49
N TYR A 131 -29.32 -23.13 14.13
CA TYR A 131 -30.23 -22.30 13.35
C TYR A 131 -29.52 -21.73 12.12
N PHE A 132 -30.31 -21.34 11.14
CA PHE A 132 -29.85 -20.72 9.91
C PHE A 132 -30.29 -19.25 9.89
N SER A 133 -29.33 -18.34 9.83
CA SER A 133 -29.58 -16.90 9.74
C SER A 133 -28.78 -16.29 8.60
N PHE A 134 -29.49 -15.81 7.58
CA PHE A 134 -28.86 -15.12 6.46
C PHE A 134 -28.19 -13.82 6.92
N PHE A 135 -28.70 -13.20 7.99
CA PHE A 135 -28.07 -12.03 8.59
C PHE A 135 -26.66 -12.33 9.10
N GLU A 136 -26.49 -13.44 9.83
CA GLU A 136 -25.17 -13.87 10.31
C GLU A 136 -24.25 -14.29 9.16
N ALA A 137 -24.77 -15.12 8.25
CA ALA A 137 -24.04 -15.56 7.07
C ALA A 137 -23.51 -14.37 6.27
N LYS A 138 -24.37 -13.37 6.00
CA LYS A 138 -23.99 -12.15 5.29
C LYS A 138 -22.94 -11.32 6.05
N SER A 139 -23.05 -11.23 7.37
CA SER A 139 -22.05 -10.54 8.20
C SER A 139 -20.67 -11.21 8.09
N TYR A 140 -20.63 -12.54 8.18
CA TYR A 140 -19.40 -13.31 8.01
C TYR A 140 -18.83 -13.16 6.59
N ILE A 141 -19.65 -13.29 5.56
CA ILE A 141 -19.24 -13.10 4.15
C ILE A 141 -18.63 -11.71 3.91
N ASN A 142 -19.09 -10.68 4.60
CA ASN A 142 -18.52 -9.34 4.50
C ASN A 142 -17.11 -9.24 5.11
N SER A 143 -16.76 -10.10 6.07
CA SER A 143 -15.40 -10.20 6.64
C SER A 143 -14.41 -10.96 5.76
N LEU A 144 -14.88 -11.71 4.75
CA LEU A 144 -14.02 -12.45 3.82
C LEU A 144 -13.50 -11.53 2.71
N ASP A 145 -12.26 -11.74 2.28
CA ASP A 145 -11.61 -10.87 1.29
C ASP A 145 -11.93 -11.26 -0.16
N ASN A 146 -11.96 -12.56 -0.47
CA ASN A 146 -12.04 -13.03 -1.85
C ASN A 146 -13.43 -13.60 -2.21
N PHE A 147 -13.79 -13.51 -3.50
CA PHE A 147 -15.09 -13.96 -4.00
C PHE A 147 -15.29 -15.48 -3.92
N ASN A 148 -14.21 -16.26 -4.03
CA ASN A 148 -14.32 -17.72 -4.03
C ASN A 148 -14.74 -18.22 -2.65
N ASP A 149 -14.07 -17.78 -1.59
CA ASP A 149 -14.37 -18.18 -0.21
C ASP A 149 -15.79 -17.78 0.18
N LYS A 150 -16.25 -16.60 -0.26
CA LYS A 150 -17.64 -16.17 -0.06
C LYS A 150 -18.65 -17.11 -0.73
N ILE A 151 -18.37 -17.52 -1.97
CA ILE A 151 -19.25 -18.42 -2.73
C ILE A 151 -19.22 -19.83 -2.13
N ILE A 152 -18.03 -20.36 -1.78
CA ILE A 152 -17.86 -21.67 -1.16
C ILE A 152 -18.65 -21.74 0.14
N TYR A 153 -18.47 -20.76 1.02
CA TYR A 153 -19.20 -20.69 2.28
C TYR A 153 -20.72 -20.68 2.09
N LEU A 154 -21.23 -19.89 1.12
CA LEU A 154 -22.66 -19.86 0.81
C LEU A 154 -23.17 -21.20 0.26
N MET A 155 -22.38 -21.89 -0.56
CA MET A 155 -22.73 -23.20 -1.09
C MET A 155 -22.79 -24.27 0.00
N ASP A 156 -21.80 -24.27 0.91
CA ASP A 156 -21.78 -25.17 2.06
C ASP A 156 -22.99 -24.91 2.96
N GLU A 157 -23.30 -23.65 3.25
CA GLU A 157 -24.46 -23.29 4.05
C GLU A 157 -25.81 -23.67 3.41
N ILE A 158 -25.93 -23.56 2.07
CA ILE A 158 -27.11 -24.05 1.34
C ILE A 158 -27.21 -25.58 1.45
N PHE A 159 -26.10 -26.29 1.31
CA PHE A 159 -26.06 -27.74 1.37
C PHE A 159 -26.49 -28.26 2.75
N GLU A 160 -25.93 -27.66 3.81
CA GLU A 160 -26.29 -27.93 5.20
C GLU A 160 -27.77 -27.64 5.46
N TYR A 161 -28.27 -26.49 4.98
CA TYR A 161 -29.68 -26.13 5.13
C TYR A 161 -30.64 -27.10 4.44
N ASN A 162 -30.30 -27.53 3.22
CA ASN A 162 -31.16 -28.42 2.44
C ASN A 162 -31.20 -29.86 2.99
N GLN A 163 -30.19 -30.26 3.76
CA GLN A 163 -30.14 -31.58 4.41
C GLN A 163 -30.64 -31.57 5.85
N ALA A 164 -30.83 -30.38 6.42
CA ALA A 164 -31.25 -30.26 7.80
C ALA A 164 -32.73 -30.61 7.99
N ASP A 165 -33.02 -31.31 9.10
CA ASP A 165 -34.38 -31.50 9.59
C ASP A 165 -34.88 -30.20 10.24
N ILE A 166 -35.52 -29.35 9.43
CA ILE A 166 -35.99 -28.04 9.88
C ILE A 166 -37.20 -28.19 10.81
N VAL A 167 -37.04 -27.73 12.07
CA VAL A 167 -38.06 -27.76 13.12
C VAL A 167 -38.98 -26.54 13.03
N SER A 168 -38.43 -25.38 12.67
CA SER A 168 -39.23 -24.16 12.51
C SER A 168 -38.73 -23.26 11.38
N LEU A 169 -39.68 -22.60 10.70
CA LEU A 169 -39.41 -21.66 9.60
C LEU A 169 -40.00 -20.29 9.91
N ASN A 170 -39.24 -19.24 9.64
CA ASN A 170 -39.70 -17.88 9.77
C ASN A 170 -40.33 -17.37 8.48
N ASN A 171 -41.66 -17.41 8.41
CA ASN A 171 -42.44 -17.00 7.23
C ASN A 171 -42.35 -15.50 6.88
N LYS A 172 -41.77 -14.66 7.75
CA LYS A 172 -41.58 -13.22 7.45
C LYS A 172 -40.30 -12.94 6.68
N LEU A 173 -39.37 -13.90 6.67
CA LEU A 173 -38.13 -13.81 5.92
C LEU A 173 -38.22 -14.65 4.65
N GLN A 174 -37.38 -14.32 3.67
CA GLN A 174 -37.23 -15.23 2.53
C GLN A 174 -36.54 -16.53 2.97
N PRO A 175 -36.80 -17.65 2.28
CA PRO A 175 -36.10 -18.91 2.53
C PRO A 175 -34.58 -18.72 2.49
N TYR A 176 -33.88 -19.36 3.44
CA TYR A 176 -32.45 -19.17 3.64
C TYR A 176 -31.63 -19.48 2.39
N ASP A 177 -31.88 -20.66 1.79
CA ASP A 177 -31.29 -21.10 0.52
C ASP A 177 -31.47 -20.08 -0.61
N LYS A 178 -32.66 -19.50 -0.73
CA LYS A 178 -32.95 -18.50 -1.77
C LYS A 178 -32.14 -17.23 -1.57
N GLN A 179 -32.02 -16.75 -0.32
CA GLN A 179 -31.20 -15.57 -0.02
C GLN A 179 -29.72 -15.83 -0.28
N CYS A 180 -29.22 -17.01 0.07
CA CYS A 180 -27.85 -17.43 -0.23
C CYS A 180 -27.60 -17.50 -1.74
N ASN A 181 -28.49 -18.12 -2.51
CA ASN A 181 -28.38 -18.19 -3.98
C ASN A 181 -28.38 -16.81 -4.64
N GLN A 182 -29.26 -15.89 -4.21
CA GLN A 182 -29.28 -14.51 -4.70
C GLN A 182 -27.95 -13.79 -4.43
N LEU A 183 -27.35 -14.02 -3.26
CA LEU A 183 -26.06 -13.41 -2.93
C LEU A 183 -24.92 -14.02 -3.74
N ILE A 184 -24.95 -15.34 -4.02
CA ILE A 184 -23.99 -15.98 -4.95
C ILE A 184 -24.07 -15.31 -6.33
N GLU A 185 -25.27 -15.13 -6.88
CA GLU A 185 -25.46 -14.48 -8.19
C GLU A 185 -24.89 -13.06 -8.20
N GLN A 186 -25.19 -12.27 -7.16
CA GLN A 186 -24.63 -10.91 -7.01
C GLN A 186 -23.09 -10.93 -6.95
N LEU A 187 -22.49 -11.83 -6.17
CA LEU A 187 -21.04 -11.96 -6.06
C LEU A 187 -20.39 -12.34 -7.40
N GLN A 188 -21.03 -13.21 -8.19
CA GLN A 188 -20.56 -13.58 -9.52
C GLN A 188 -20.63 -12.41 -10.50
N ILE A 189 -21.71 -11.64 -10.48
CA ILE A 189 -21.85 -10.41 -11.29
C ILE A 189 -20.76 -9.40 -10.90
N MET A 190 -20.59 -9.13 -9.60
CA MET A 190 -19.57 -8.18 -9.11
C MET A 190 -18.15 -8.61 -9.51
N ARG A 191 -17.86 -9.92 -9.45
CA ARG A 191 -16.57 -10.47 -9.91
C ARG A 191 -16.34 -10.20 -11.39
N LYS A 192 -17.36 -10.43 -12.23
CA LYS A 192 -17.26 -10.18 -13.67
C LYS A 192 -16.99 -8.68 -13.95
N VAL A 193 -17.77 -7.80 -13.33
CA VAL A 193 -17.59 -6.33 -13.47
C VAL A 193 -16.19 -5.89 -13.03
N LYS A 194 -15.69 -6.43 -11.91
CA LYS A 194 -14.34 -6.11 -11.43
C LYS A 194 -13.26 -6.56 -12.43
N ASN A 195 -13.39 -7.76 -12.97
CA ASN A 195 -12.46 -8.27 -13.99
C ASN A 195 -12.51 -7.44 -15.28
N ASP A 196 -13.71 -7.03 -15.72
CA ASP A 196 -13.87 -6.20 -16.92
C ASP A 196 -13.24 -4.82 -16.70
N PHE A 197 -13.43 -4.21 -15.52
CA PHE A 197 -12.77 -2.96 -15.15
C PHE A 197 -11.24 -3.07 -15.07
N GLU A 198 -10.73 -4.19 -14.53
CA GLU A 198 -9.29 -4.47 -14.49
C GLU A 198 -8.72 -4.64 -15.90
N LYS A 199 -9.44 -5.32 -16.80
CA LYS A 199 -9.07 -5.44 -18.23
C LYS A 199 -9.07 -4.08 -18.92
N GLU A 200 -10.10 -3.27 -18.77
CA GLU A 200 -10.14 -1.91 -19.33
C GLU A 200 -8.98 -1.05 -18.82
N ASN A 201 -8.62 -1.17 -17.55
CA ASN A 201 -7.47 -0.44 -17.00
C ASN A 201 -6.13 -0.99 -17.51
N GLN A 202 -6.01 -2.30 -17.72
CA GLN A 202 -4.85 -2.90 -18.35
C GLN A 202 -4.73 -2.47 -19.82
N GLU A 203 -5.84 -2.40 -20.55
CA GLU A 203 -5.90 -1.92 -21.93
C GLU A 203 -5.54 -0.43 -22.02
N LYS A 204 -6.06 0.41 -21.11
CA LYS A 204 -5.66 1.83 -21.00
C LYS A 204 -4.17 1.98 -20.70
N LYS A 205 -3.64 1.21 -19.73
CA LYS A 205 -2.20 1.19 -19.42
C LYS A 205 -1.36 0.61 -20.55
N ALA A 206 -1.85 -0.37 -21.30
CA ALA A 206 -1.17 -0.92 -22.48
C ALA A 206 -1.16 0.10 -23.63
N THR A 207 -2.22 0.89 -23.77
CA THR A 207 -2.29 1.99 -24.74
C THR A 207 -1.35 3.14 -24.34
N GLU A 208 -1.23 3.46 -23.05
CA GLU A 208 -0.25 4.43 -22.53
C GLU A 208 1.21 3.92 -22.62
N ASN A 209 1.43 2.63 -22.38
CA ASN A 209 2.73 1.96 -22.52
C ASN A 209 3.05 1.52 -23.95
N SER A 210 2.17 1.78 -24.92
CA SER A 210 2.43 1.59 -26.37
C SER A 210 3.38 2.64 -26.96
N SER A 211 4.02 3.45 -26.10
CA SER A 211 5.34 4.03 -26.35
C SER A 211 6.47 3.02 -26.06
N ASN A 212 6.22 1.71 -26.26
CA ASN A 212 7.27 0.70 -26.38
C ASN A 212 7.98 0.91 -27.73
N ILE A 213 8.84 1.91 -27.74
CA ILE A 213 9.78 2.16 -28.82
C ILE A 213 10.67 0.90 -28.92
N PRO A 214 10.62 0.13 -30.01
CA PRO A 214 11.35 -1.14 -30.12
C PRO A 214 12.86 -0.94 -30.31
N PHE A 215 13.36 0.28 -30.11
CA PHE A 215 14.75 0.67 -30.32
C PHE A 215 15.26 1.49 -29.14
N GLN A 216 16.53 1.24 -28.80
CA GLN A 216 17.26 2.10 -27.87
C GLN A 216 17.42 3.49 -28.51
N LYS A 217 17.20 4.53 -27.71
CA LYS A 217 17.44 5.90 -28.15
C LYS A 217 18.90 6.13 -28.54
N ILE A 218 19.09 7.00 -29.52
CA ILE A 218 20.40 7.38 -30.03
C ILE A 218 20.91 8.55 -29.20
N LYS A 219 22.02 8.33 -28.50
CA LYS A 219 22.72 9.38 -27.77
C LYS A 219 23.41 10.34 -28.75
N LEU A 220 23.14 11.64 -28.65
CA LEU A 220 23.88 12.66 -29.39
C LEU A 220 25.26 12.87 -28.77
N ASN A 221 26.29 13.02 -29.60
CA ASN A 221 27.63 13.45 -29.17
C ASN A 221 27.88 14.90 -29.60
N GLY A 222 26.85 15.73 -29.51
CA GLY A 222 26.89 17.12 -29.92
C GLY A 222 25.63 17.88 -29.49
N PRO A 223 25.62 19.22 -29.65
CA PRO A 223 24.49 20.06 -29.25
C PRO A 223 23.17 19.66 -29.94
N THR A 224 22.06 19.68 -29.18
CA THR A 224 20.71 19.35 -29.68
C THR A 224 20.31 20.16 -30.91
N ASN A 225 20.79 21.42 -31.02
CA ASN A 225 20.44 22.28 -32.15
C ASN A 225 20.96 21.77 -33.51
N ILE A 226 21.97 20.89 -33.53
CA ILE A 226 22.50 20.30 -34.78
C ILE A 226 21.46 19.39 -35.44
N ILE A 227 20.96 18.40 -34.70
CA ILE A 227 19.98 17.46 -35.26
C ILE A 227 18.67 18.16 -35.58
N THR A 228 18.21 19.08 -34.72
CA THR A 228 16.97 19.84 -34.98
C THR A 228 17.11 20.72 -36.21
N ASN A 229 18.29 21.29 -36.49
CA ASN A 229 18.52 22.10 -37.68
C ASN A 229 18.51 21.28 -38.98
N ALA A 230 18.91 19.99 -38.93
CA ALA A 230 18.74 19.09 -40.08
C ALA A 230 17.25 18.88 -40.40
N PHE A 231 16.43 18.61 -39.39
CA PHE A 231 14.98 18.50 -39.57
C PHE A 231 14.34 19.83 -40.01
N LYS A 232 14.78 20.95 -39.45
CA LYS A 232 14.33 22.30 -39.85
C LYS A 232 14.60 22.57 -41.33
N GLN A 233 15.81 22.29 -41.81
CA GLN A 233 16.17 22.41 -43.23
C GLN A 233 15.29 21.51 -44.10
N MET A 234 15.10 20.24 -43.73
CA MET A 234 14.18 19.35 -44.47
C MET A 234 12.73 19.84 -44.49
N MET A 235 12.28 20.59 -43.48
CA MET A 235 10.93 21.15 -43.39
C MET A 235 10.76 22.46 -44.17
N VAL A 236 11.82 23.23 -44.37
CA VAL A 236 11.78 24.59 -44.94
C VAL A 236 12.36 24.66 -46.34
N ASP A 237 13.42 23.89 -46.63
CA ASP A 237 14.10 23.92 -47.93
C ASP A 237 13.22 23.27 -48.99
N VAL A 238 12.92 24.06 -50.01
CA VAL A 238 11.94 23.72 -51.05
C VAL A 238 12.66 23.08 -52.24
N LYS A 239 12.19 21.91 -52.66
CA LYS A 239 12.66 21.23 -53.88
C LYS A 239 12.23 22.02 -55.13
N PRO A 240 12.80 21.73 -56.32
CA PRO A 240 12.37 22.33 -57.59
C PRO A 240 10.87 22.19 -57.89
N ASN A 241 10.21 21.19 -57.29
CA ASN A 241 8.76 20.95 -57.42
C ASN A 241 7.89 21.79 -56.45
N GLY A 242 8.47 22.72 -55.69
CA GLY A 242 7.75 23.62 -54.80
C GLY A 242 7.36 23.03 -53.43
N LYS A 243 7.78 21.80 -53.09
CA LYS A 243 7.48 21.17 -51.79
C LYS A 243 8.74 20.95 -50.93
N PRO A 244 8.62 21.01 -49.59
CA PRO A 244 9.73 20.66 -48.70
C PRO A 244 10.06 19.16 -48.74
N TYR A 245 11.19 18.77 -48.15
CA TYR A 245 11.56 17.36 -48.02
C TYR A 245 10.64 16.60 -47.07
N ILE A 246 10.24 17.24 -45.97
CA ILE A 246 9.32 16.70 -44.97
C ILE A 246 8.20 17.71 -44.72
N GLN A 247 6.96 17.23 -44.69
CA GLN A 247 5.79 18.04 -44.36
C GLN A 247 5.13 17.50 -43.09
N GLY A 248 5.17 18.30 -42.01
CA GLY A 248 4.60 17.94 -40.72
C GLY A 248 4.52 19.16 -39.79
N LYS A 249 3.69 19.11 -38.75
CA LYS A 249 3.63 20.18 -37.76
C LYS A 249 4.89 20.13 -36.89
N ILE A 250 5.40 21.30 -36.49
CA ILE A 250 6.55 21.40 -35.58
C ILE A 250 6.36 20.56 -34.31
N LYS A 251 5.13 20.54 -33.77
CA LYS A 251 4.78 19.71 -32.60
C LYS A 251 5.05 18.22 -32.85
N ASP A 252 4.61 17.69 -33.98
CA ASP A 252 4.71 16.26 -34.28
C ASP A 252 6.18 15.87 -34.56
N ILE A 253 6.89 16.69 -35.33
CA ILE A 253 8.33 16.50 -35.59
C ILE A 253 9.14 16.59 -34.29
N SER A 254 8.78 17.50 -33.38
CA SER A 254 9.45 17.60 -32.08
C SER A 254 9.28 16.35 -31.23
N GLN A 255 8.13 15.69 -31.28
CA GLN A 255 7.89 14.43 -30.57
C GLN A 255 8.75 13.32 -31.14
N ILE A 256 8.83 13.20 -32.48
CA ILE A 256 9.67 12.21 -33.15
C ILE A 256 11.15 12.37 -32.74
N ILE A 257 11.66 13.59 -32.72
CA ILE A 257 13.05 13.85 -32.31
C ILE A 257 13.28 13.45 -30.84
N CYS A 258 12.38 13.82 -29.93
CA CYS A 258 12.51 13.46 -28.51
C CYS A 258 12.33 11.95 -28.25
N LEU A 259 11.59 11.27 -29.13
CA LEU A 259 11.39 9.83 -29.10
C LEU A 259 12.67 9.08 -29.48
N ILE A 260 13.42 9.60 -30.45
CA ILE A 260 14.58 8.91 -31.04
C ILE A 260 15.89 9.26 -30.33
N PHE A 261 16.06 10.48 -29.85
CA PHE A 261 17.36 10.99 -29.40
C PHE A 261 17.39 11.35 -27.91
N ASP A 262 18.56 11.16 -27.30
CA ASP A 262 18.95 11.71 -26.00
C ASP A 262 20.13 12.68 -26.16
N ASP A 263 20.36 13.54 -25.18
CA ASP A 263 21.43 14.55 -25.22
C ASP A 263 22.85 13.98 -25.01
N GLU A 264 23.86 14.86 -24.97
CA GLU A 264 25.27 14.49 -24.73
C GLU A 264 25.53 13.77 -23.39
N LYS A 265 24.62 13.91 -22.43
CA LYS A 265 24.69 13.26 -21.12
C LYS A 265 23.90 11.95 -21.09
N GLY A 266 23.08 11.68 -22.10
CA GLY A 266 22.17 10.54 -22.15
C GLY A 266 20.82 10.84 -21.50
N GLU A 267 20.49 12.11 -21.31
CA GLU A 267 19.23 12.56 -20.74
C GLU A 267 18.18 12.84 -21.84
N PRO A 268 16.88 12.66 -21.55
CA PRO A 268 15.81 12.94 -22.52
C PRO A 268 15.79 14.40 -22.98
N LEU A 269 15.61 14.60 -24.29
CA LEU A 269 15.45 15.94 -24.85
C LEU A 269 14.15 16.62 -24.39
N SER A 270 14.22 17.92 -24.10
CA SER A 270 13.06 18.74 -23.80
C SER A 270 12.28 19.09 -25.07
N GLN A 271 11.02 18.65 -25.16
CA GLN A 271 10.17 18.93 -26.32
C GLN A 271 10.00 20.43 -26.59
N ALA A 272 9.87 21.25 -25.55
CA ALA A 272 9.76 22.70 -25.70
C ALA A 272 11.03 23.32 -26.32
N THR A 273 12.19 22.79 -25.95
CA THR A 273 13.49 23.22 -26.51
C THR A 273 13.58 22.85 -27.99
N VAL A 274 13.22 21.60 -28.33
CA VAL A 274 13.22 21.12 -29.73
C VAL A 274 12.25 21.93 -30.60
N GLN A 275 11.04 22.25 -30.12
CA GLN A 275 10.09 23.10 -30.85
C GLN A 275 10.64 24.50 -31.11
N THR A 276 11.35 25.06 -30.14
CA THR A 276 12.00 26.37 -30.28
C THR A 276 13.04 26.34 -31.40
N TYR A 277 13.87 25.30 -31.47
CA TYR A 277 14.88 25.15 -32.52
C TYR A 277 14.30 24.86 -33.91
N LEU A 278 13.19 24.10 -33.98
CA LEU A 278 12.49 23.83 -35.25
C LEU A 278 11.72 25.05 -35.80
N SER A 279 11.56 26.12 -35.01
CA SER A 279 10.81 27.29 -35.43
C SER A 279 11.56 28.06 -36.53
N PRO A 280 10.93 28.34 -37.68
CA PRO A 280 11.61 28.96 -38.83
C PRO A 280 12.15 30.36 -38.49
N ASN A 281 11.48 31.08 -37.60
CA ASN A 281 11.84 32.44 -37.20
C ASN A 281 12.97 32.51 -36.16
N ARG A 282 13.43 31.38 -35.62
CA ARG A 282 14.49 31.32 -34.60
C ARG A 282 15.83 30.94 -35.21
N THR A 283 16.28 31.72 -36.21
CA THR A 283 17.60 31.51 -36.85
C THR A 283 18.76 31.79 -35.89
N ASP A 284 18.53 32.59 -34.85
CA ASP A 284 19.47 32.85 -33.76
C ASP A 284 19.85 31.60 -32.94
N LYS A 285 19.08 30.51 -33.09
CA LYS A 285 19.33 29.22 -32.41
C LYS A 285 19.95 28.16 -33.31
N ASP A 286 20.14 28.47 -34.58
CA ASP A 286 20.76 27.54 -35.52
C ASP A 286 22.26 27.37 -35.19
N PRO A 287 22.85 26.19 -35.49
CA PRO A 287 24.28 25.96 -35.30
C PRO A 287 25.14 26.99 -36.04
N ASN A 288 26.24 27.41 -35.40
CA ASN A 288 27.24 28.25 -36.03
C ASN A 288 27.84 27.56 -37.27
N ASN A 289 28.25 28.35 -38.27
CA ASN A 289 28.77 27.84 -39.55
C ASN A 289 29.94 26.86 -39.39
N ASP A 290 30.74 26.99 -38.34
CA ASP A 290 31.91 26.13 -38.08
C ASP A 290 31.53 24.73 -37.56
N ILE A 291 30.32 24.57 -37.03
CA ILE A 291 29.82 23.34 -36.37
C ILE A 291 28.60 22.77 -37.13
N LYS A 292 28.05 23.53 -38.09
CA LYS A 292 26.91 23.10 -38.91
C LYS A 292 27.30 21.92 -39.80
N VAL A 293 26.54 20.83 -39.68
CA VAL A 293 26.61 19.73 -40.65
C VAL A 293 26.08 20.23 -42.00
N ARG A 294 26.89 20.12 -43.04
CA ARG A 294 26.52 20.46 -44.41
C ARG A 294 25.86 19.23 -45.04
N PHE A 295 24.60 19.37 -45.43
CA PHE A 295 23.80 18.34 -46.10
C PHE A 295 23.70 18.64 -47.59
#